data_AF-A0A355UHJ4-F1
#
_entry.id   AF-A0A355UHJ4-F1
#
_cell.length_a   1.000
_cell.length_b   1.000
_cell.length_c   1.000
_cell.angle_alpha   90.00
_cell.angle_beta   90.00
_cell.angle_gamma   90.00
#
_symmetry.space_group_name_H-M   'P 1'
#
loop_
_entity.id
_entity.type
_entity.pdbx_description
1 polymer ?
#
loop_
_entity_poly.entity_id
_entity_poly.type
_entity_poly.pdbx_seq_one_letter_code
_entity_poly.pdbx_strand_id
1 'polypeptide(L)' 'GDRYKPFVDFERFQEDDIPFNSDVVLIVSQYIKCLEKYKFDNIERKSGSWYWVLSEGDEKIETSRPISAFTI' A
#
# COMPACT_ATOMS: atom_id res chain seq x y z
N GLY A 1 -2.83 33.48 14.24
CA GLY A 1 -2.47 32.12 13.78
C GLY A 1 -3.39 31.07 14.38
N ASP A 2 -3.93 31.31 15.56
CA ASP A 2 -4.52 30.29 16.43
C ASP A 2 -5.74 29.57 15.85
N ARG A 3 -6.51 30.24 14.98
CA ARG A 3 -7.64 29.60 14.26
C ARG A 3 -7.23 28.45 13.33
N TYR A 4 -5.94 28.29 13.04
CA TYR A 4 -5.40 27.27 12.17
C TYR A 4 -4.55 26.22 12.92
N LYS A 5 -4.50 26.28 14.26
CA LYS A 5 -3.83 25.25 15.05
C LYS A 5 -4.64 23.94 14.96
N PRO A 6 -3.98 22.78 14.77
CA PRO A 6 -4.66 21.48 14.77
C PRO A 6 -5.42 21.21 16.08
N PHE A 7 -4.83 21.61 17.21
CA PHE A 7 -5.41 21.50 18.55
C PHE A 7 -5.17 22.81 19.32
N VAL A 8 -6.02 23.09 20.31
CA VAL A 8 -5.96 24.35 21.08
C VAL A 8 -4.65 24.54 21.85
N ASP A 9 -4.03 23.42 22.25
CA ASP A 9 -2.77 23.30 22.98
C ASP A 9 -1.56 23.03 22.06
N PHE A 10 -1.77 22.97 20.75
CA PHE A 10 -0.70 22.74 19.80
C PHE A 10 0.12 24.02 19.59
N GLU A 11 1.35 24.05 20.08
CA GLU A 11 2.31 25.12 19.81
C GLU A 11 3.32 24.74 18.72
N ARG A 12 3.90 23.54 18.81
CA ARG A 12 4.83 22.98 17.84
C ARG A 12 4.91 21.47 18.00
N PHE A 13 5.37 20.79 16.96
CA PHE A 13 5.78 19.40 17.10
C PHE A 13 7.04 19.30 17.98
N GLN A 14 7.12 18.26 18.81
CA GLN A 14 8.35 17.92 19.52
C GLN A 14 9.24 17.10 18.59
N GLU A 15 10.51 17.49 18.46
CA GLU A 15 11.44 16.86 17.52
C GLU A 15 11.62 15.37 17.78
N ASP A 16 11.64 14.98 19.06
CA ASP A 16 11.80 13.58 19.50
C ASP A 16 10.56 12.71 19.23
N ASP A 17 9.39 13.31 19.00
CA ASP A 17 8.14 12.61 18.72
C ASP A 17 7.88 12.45 17.21
N ILE A 18 8.65 13.12 16.35
CA ILE A 18 8.47 13.06 14.90
C ILE A 18 9.37 11.96 14.34
N PRO A 19 8.83 11.00 13.56
CA PRO A 19 9.65 10.02 12.87
C PRO A 19 10.57 10.71 11.86
N PHE A 20 11.77 10.17 11.67
CA PHE A 20 12.64 10.67 10.62
C PHE A 20 12.03 10.39 9.24
N ASN A 21 12.37 11.20 8.25
CA ASN A 21 11.95 10.98 6.86
C ASN A 21 12.29 9.55 6.40
N SER A 22 13.42 8.99 6.86
CA SER A 22 13.81 7.61 6.59
C SER A 22 12.84 6.58 7.15
N ASP A 23 12.29 6.82 8.35
CA ASP A 23 11.32 5.91 8.99
C ASP A 23 10.01 5.91 8.21
N VAL A 24 9.55 7.10 7.80
CA VAL A 24 8.35 7.24 6.95
C VAL A 24 8.54 6.51 5.62
N VAL A 25 9.67 6.72 4.96
CA VAL A 25 10.00 6.05 3.69
C VAL A 25 10.06 4.53 3.88
N LEU A 26 10.66 4.05 4.97
CA LEU A 26 10.73 2.63 5.29
C LEU A 26 9.34 2.00 5.43
N ILE A 27 8.46 2.61 6.24
CA ILE A 27 7.11 2.11 6.48
C ILE A 27 6.29 2.11 5.19
N VAL A 28 6.29 3.20 4.43
CA VAL A 28 5.57 3.28 3.15
C VAL A 28 6.09 2.23 2.17
N SER A 29 7.41 2.03 2.10
CA SER A 29 8.01 1.01 1.24
C SER A 29 7.56 -0.40 1.63
N GLN A 30 7.46 -0.69 2.93
CA GLN A 30 6.96 -1.97 3.41
C GLN A 30 5.48 -2.17 3.06
N TYR A 31 4.65 -1.14 3.20
CA TYR A 31 3.24 -1.19 2.79
C TYR A 31 3.09 -1.47 1.29
N ILE A 32 3.87 -0.80 0.44
CA ILE A 32 3.85 -1.03 -1.02
C ILE A 32 4.22 -2.48 -1.34
N LYS A 33 5.30 -3.01 -0.74
CA LYS A 33 5.71 -4.41 -0.94
C LYS A 33 4.63 -5.40 -0.54
N CYS A 34 4.00 -5.20 0.62
CA CYS A 34 2.90 -6.05 1.07
C CYS A 34 1.69 -5.96 0.12
N LEU A 35 1.36 -4.77 -0.36
CA LEU A 35 0.26 -4.56 -1.30
C LEU A 35 0.54 -5.23 -2.65
N GLU A 36 1.76 -5.14 -3.17
CA GLU A 36 2.16 -5.80 -4.41
C GLU A 36 2.14 -7.31 -4.27
N LYS A 37 2.62 -7.84 -3.14
CA LYS A 37 2.50 -9.26 -2.82
C LYS A 37 1.04 -9.70 -2.76
N TYR A 38 0.20 -8.98 -2.02
CA TYR A 38 -1.24 -9.25 -1.97
C TYR A 38 -1.85 -9.23 -3.37
N LYS A 39 -1.47 -8.26 -4.20
CA LYS A 39 -1.95 -8.20 -5.57
C LYS A 39 -1.52 -9.43 -6.38
N PHE A 40 -0.26 -9.83 -6.28
CA PHE A 40 0.27 -11.00 -6.98
C PHE A 40 -0.43 -12.29 -6.55
N ASP A 41 -0.62 -12.48 -5.23
CA ASP A 41 -1.24 -13.68 -4.66
C ASP A 41 -2.71 -13.85 -5.10
N ASN A 42 -3.39 -12.77 -5.50
CA ASN A 42 -4.78 -12.77 -5.96
C ASN A 42 -4.93 -12.75 -7.49
N ILE A 43 -3.85 -12.83 -8.25
CA ILE A 43 -3.90 -12.88 -9.72
C ILE A 43 -3.61 -14.30 -10.22
N GLU A 44 -4.54 -14.84 -11.01
CA GLU A 44 -4.38 -16.11 -11.71
C GLU A 44 -4.24 -15.91 -13.22
N ARG A 45 -3.62 -16.89 -13.89
CA ARG A 45 -3.57 -16.95 -15.35
C ARG A 45 -4.49 -18.06 -15.86
N LYS A 46 -5.47 -17.71 -16.69
CA LYS A 46 -6.42 -18.66 -17.30
C LYS A 46 -6.53 -18.40 -18.80
N SER A 47 -6.33 -19.45 -19.60
CA SER A 47 -6.43 -19.38 -21.08
C SER A 47 -5.61 -18.26 -21.74
N GLY A 48 -4.47 -17.87 -21.16
CA GLY A 48 -3.60 -16.81 -21.67
C GLY A 48 -3.92 -15.40 -21.16
N SER A 49 -5.07 -15.19 -20.53
CA SER A 49 -5.46 -13.93 -19.89
C SER A 49 -5.20 -13.96 -18.38
N TRP A 50 -5.13 -12.79 -17.77
CA TRP A 50 -4.90 -12.61 -16.35
C TRP A 50 -6.18 -12.15 -15.66
N TYR A 51 -6.46 -12.72 -14.50
CA TYR A 51 -7.67 -12.42 -13.75
C TYR A 51 -7.36 -12.19 -12.29
N TRP A 52 -7.99 -11.17 -11.71
CA TRP A 52 -8.11 -10.99 -10.28
C TRP A 52 -9.19 -11.93 -9.72
N VAL A 53 -8.82 -12.73 -8.72
CA VAL A 53 -9.73 -13.65 -8.03
C VAL A 53 -10.35 -12.93 -6.84
N LEU A 54 -11.68 -12.82 -6.81
CA LEU A 54 -12.40 -12.31 -5.66
C LEU A 54 -12.50 -13.41 -4.58
N SER A 55 -12.36 -13.02 -3.32
CA SER A 55 -12.40 -13.96 -2.18
C SER A 55 -13.78 -14.57 -1.95
N GLU A 56 -14.83 -13.95 -2.50
CA GLU A 56 -16.22 -14.38 -2.37
C GLU A 56 -16.80 -14.69 -3.75
N GLY A 57 -16.92 -15.98 -4.06
CA GLY A 57 -17.53 -16.49 -5.30
C GLY A 57 -16.54 -16.84 -6.42
N ASP A 58 -17.10 -17.25 -7.57
CA ASP A 58 -16.33 -17.65 -8.77
C ASP A 58 -16.08 -16.47 -9.73
N GLU A 59 -16.42 -15.25 -9.31
CA GLU A 59 -16.29 -14.04 -10.12
C GLU A 59 -14.82 -13.65 -10.29
N LYS A 60 -14.46 -13.31 -11.53
CA LYS A 60 -13.08 -13.02 -11.95
C LYS A 60 -13.08 -11.75 -12.78
N ILE A 61 -12.23 -10.81 -12.40
CA ILE A 61 -12.10 -9.53 -13.09
C ILE A 61 -10.84 -9.59 -13.95
N GLU A 62 -10.95 -9.37 -15.25
CA GLU A 62 -9.77 -9.33 -16.13
C GLU A 62 -8.82 -8.22 -15.69
N THR A 63 -7.52 -8.53 -15.66
CA THR A 63 -6.48 -7.62 -15.19
C THR A 63 -5.23 -7.71 -16.05
N SER A 64 -4.29 -6.82 -15.78
CA SER A 64 -2.98 -6.85 -16.44
C SER A 64 -2.06 -7.90 -15.81
N ARG A 65 -1.11 -8.39 -16.60
CA ARG A 65 -0.04 -9.26 -16.11
C ARG A 65 0.65 -8.65 -14.87
N PRO A 66 0.89 -9.45 -13.81
CA PRO A 66 1.70 -8.99 -12.68
C PRO A 66 3.14 -8.71 -13.12
N ILE A 67 3.71 -7.62 -12.60
CA ILE A 67 5.07 -7.20 -12.91
C ILE A 67 6.03 -8.23 -12.31
N SER A 68 6.87 -8.88 -13.13
CA SER A 68 7.70 -9.99 -12.65
C SER A 68 8.89 -9.56 -11.79
N ALA A 69 9.14 -8.27 -11.64
CA ALA A 69 10.22 -7.70 -10.82
C ALA A 69 10.07 -8.01 -9.31
N PHE A 70 8.94 -8.58 -8.89
CA PHE A 70 8.66 -8.98 -7.51
C PHE A 70 8.64 -10.49 -7.30
N THR A 71 9.13 -11.26 -8.26
CA THR A 71 9.33 -12.70 -8.09
C THR A 71 10.62 -12.89 -7.29
N ILE A 72 10.50 -12.97 -5.97
CA ILE A 72 11.56 -13.38 -5.04
C ILE A 72 11.52 -14.90 -4.89
#